data_AF-A0A427Y063-F1
#
_entry.id   AF-A0A427Y063-F1
#
_cell.length_a   1.000
_cell.length_b   1.000
_cell.length_c   1.000
_cell.angle_alpha   90.00
_cell.angle_beta   90.00
_cell.angle_gamma   90.00
#
_symmetry.space_group_name_H-M   'P 1'
#
loop_
_entity.id
_entity.type
_entity.pdbx_description
1 polymer ?
#
loop_
_entity_poly.entity_id
_entity_poly.type
_entity_poly.pdbx_seq_one_letter_code
_entity_poly.pdbx_strand_id
1 'polypeptide(L)'
;MSALRRLQPFVRRASTAATVQPTPAVAPTAPAAAAAAAEALPPIEELRARAKKVYKELHRLGRDYPDAEYNFNMRLRRAFEKNSKIEDPAQLKKQLDLADHIKKEVLAMFALRKYRHLRRSYHADEPPRVLEDHFHSVENGAPAPAAPAQAQTPPNASS
;
A
#
# COMPACT_ATOMS: atom_id res chain seq x y z
N MET A 1 24.59 -42.14 -37.03
CA MET A 1 25.25 -41.03 -37.74
C MET A 1 24.30 -39.85 -37.76
N SER A 2 24.68 -38.79 -37.07
CA SER A 2 23.90 -37.56 -36.81
C SER A 2 23.59 -36.80 -38.11
N ALA A 3 22.32 -36.48 -38.32
CA ALA A 3 21.92 -35.42 -39.23
C ALA A 3 21.13 -34.38 -38.42
N LEU A 4 21.87 -33.42 -37.88
CA LEU A 4 21.39 -32.24 -37.19
C LEU A 4 20.52 -31.40 -38.14
N ARG A 5 19.19 -31.49 -37.99
CA ARG A 5 18.26 -30.59 -38.67
C ARG A 5 18.19 -29.29 -37.88
N ARG A 6 19.06 -28.34 -38.26
CA ARG A 6 19.10 -26.97 -37.77
C ARG A 6 17.73 -26.31 -37.94
N LEU A 7 17.17 -25.84 -36.81
CA LEU A 7 16.13 -24.82 -36.79
C LEU A 7 16.66 -23.56 -37.49
N GLN A 8 15.85 -23.05 -38.42
CA GLN A 8 16.04 -21.72 -38.98
C GLN A 8 15.77 -20.68 -37.89
N PRO A 9 16.66 -19.71 -37.65
CA PRO A 9 16.44 -18.67 -36.66
C PRO A 9 15.45 -17.60 -37.17
N PHE A 10 14.55 -17.21 -36.27
CA PHE A 10 13.63 -16.09 -36.37
C PHE A 10 14.39 -14.79 -36.73
N VAL A 11 13.99 -14.18 -37.84
CA VAL A 11 14.47 -12.88 -38.32
C VAL A 11 14.04 -11.80 -37.32
N ARG A 12 14.93 -11.44 -36.41
CA ARG A 12 14.74 -10.29 -35.51
C ARG A 12 14.99 -9.01 -36.30
N ARG A 13 13.92 -8.26 -36.57
CA ARG A 13 13.98 -6.94 -37.21
C ARG A 13 14.90 -6.04 -36.37
N ALA A 14 15.87 -5.41 -37.04
CA ALA A 14 16.79 -4.45 -36.46
C ALA A 14 16.00 -3.28 -35.84
N SER A 15 16.04 -3.16 -34.52
CA SER A 15 15.80 -1.87 -33.86
C SER A 15 17.11 -1.12 -33.94
N THR A 16 17.11 -0.05 -34.73
CA THR A 16 18.25 0.83 -34.95
C THR A 16 18.81 1.33 -33.63
N ALA A 17 20.12 1.14 -33.49
CA ALA A 17 20.93 1.73 -32.45
C ALA A 17 20.81 3.26 -32.49
N ALA A 18 20.35 3.85 -31.39
CA ALA A 18 20.84 5.17 -31.01
C ALA A 18 22.22 4.96 -30.39
N THR A 19 23.23 5.09 -31.25
CA THR A 19 24.64 5.20 -30.89
C THR A 19 24.86 6.55 -30.22
N VAL A 20 25.09 6.55 -28.91
CA VAL A 20 26.00 7.50 -28.26
C VAL A 20 26.83 6.69 -27.26
N GLN A 21 28.08 6.47 -27.61
CA GLN A 21 29.17 6.06 -26.73
C GLN A 21 30.31 7.07 -26.97
N PRO A 22 31.39 7.10 -26.16
CA PRO A 22 31.47 7.04 -24.70
C PRO A 22 32.52 8.06 -24.17
N THR A 23 32.92 7.90 -22.90
CA THR A 23 34.15 8.37 -22.22
C THR A 23 34.06 9.63 -21.34
N PRO A 24 34.90 9.75 -20.28
CA PRO A 24 35.24 8.70 -19.31
C PRO A 24 35.25 9.18 -17.84
N ALA A 25 35.18 8.20 -16.94
CA ALA A 25 35.91 8.18 -15.66
C ALA A 25 35.80 9.40 -14.72
N VAL A 26 34.79 9.38 -13.85
CA VAL A 26 35.00 9.56 -12.40
C VAL A 26 34.04 8.59 -11.69
N ALA A 27 34.59 7.54 -11.08
CA ALA A 27 33.94 6.85 -9.97
C ALA A 27 34.67 7.29 -8.68
N PRO A 28 34.14 7.13 -7.45
CA PRO A 28 32.76 6.85 -7.00
C PRO A 28 32.34 7.78 -5.83
N THR A 29 31.18 8.44 -5.84
CA THR A 29 30.61 8.98 -4.58
C THR A 29 29.11 9.30 -4.68
N ALA A 30 28.35 8.75 -3.73
CA ALA A 30 26.93 8.99 -3.42
C ALA A 30 25.89 8.29 -4.34
N PRO A 31 24.94 7.51 -3.76
CA PRO A 31 24.19 7.88 -2.56
C PRO A 31 24.47 6.98 -1.33
N ALA A 32 25.59 7.22 -0.65
CA ALA A 32 25.67 6.98 0.80
C ALA A 32 24.93 8.08 1.59
N ALA A 33 24.55 9.20 0.95
CA ALA A 33 23.86 10.31 1.60
C ALA A 33 22.38 10.05 1.91
N ALA A 34 21.71 9.11 1.23
CA ALA A 34 20.33 8.72 1.56
C ALA A 34 20.24 7.87 2.84
N ALA A 35 21.34 7.18 3.20
CA ALA A 35 21.47 6.48 4.47
C ALA A 35 21.96 7.41 5.61
N ALA A 36 22.67 8.50 5.30
CA ALA A 36 23.17 9.45 6.31
C ALA A 36 22.08 10.35 6.94
N ALA A 37 20.88 10.43 6.33
CA ALA A 37 19.72 11.07 6.96
C ALA A 37 18.96 10.15 7.93
N ALA A 38 19.35 8.87 8.02
CA ALA A 38 19.14 8.03 9.19
C ALA A 38 20.42 8.16 10.05
N GLU A 39 20.49 8.84 11.18
CA GLU A 39 19.46 9.14 12.15
C GLU A 39 20.05 10.16 13.15
N ALA A 40 19.90 11.46 12.93
CA ALA A 40 19.88 12.35 14.08
C ALA A 40 18.55 12.08 14.77
N LEU A 41 18.55 11.22 15.79
CA LEU A 41 17.35 10.98 16.59
C LEU A 41 16.84 12.35 17.04
N PRO A 42 15.59 12.72 16.68
CA PRO A 42 15.06 14.00 17.08
C PRO A 42 15.08 14.08 18.61
N PRO A 43 15.28 15.27 19.18
CA PRO A 43 15.35 15.44 20.62
C PRO A 43 14.08 14.86 21.28
N ILE A 44 14.25 14.24 22.44
CA ILE A 44 13.19 13.52 23.15
C ILE A 44 11.96 14.40 23.39
N GLU A 45 12.16 15.70 23.61
CA GLU A 45 11.08 16.66 23.81
C GLU A 45 10.14 16.79 22.59
N GLU A 46 10.69 16.78 21.37
CA GLU A 46 9.89 16.81 20.15
C GLU A 46 9.07 15.53 19.98
N LEU A 47 9.67 14.38 20.27
CA LEU A 47 8.98 13.09 20.25
C LEU A 47 7.85 13.04 21.27
N ARG A 48 8.05 13.57 22.48
CA ARG A 48 7.01 13.67 23.52
C ARG A 48 5.89 14.61 23.13
N ALA A 49 6.19 15.74 22.51
CA ALA A 49 5.18 16.65 21.96
C ALA A 49 4.35 15.96 20.87
N ARG A 50 5.01 15.23 19.96
CA ARG A 50 4.35 14.43 18.92
C ARG A 50 3.47 13.33 19.53
N ALA A 51 3.94 12.62 20.56
CA ALA A 51 3.18 11.59 21.25
C ALA A 51 1.86 12.13 21.83
N LYS A 52 1.92 13.32 22.47
CA LYS A 52 0.73 14.00 23.00
C LYS A 52 -0.26 14.35 21.88
N LYS A 53 0.22 14.78 20.72
CA LYS A 53 -0.62 15.08 19.55
C LYS A 53 -1.31 13.83 19.02
N VAL A 54 -0.54 12.77 18.75
CA VAL A 54 -1.06 11.50 18.22
C VAL A 54 -2.08 10.88 19.20
N TYR A 55 -1.80 10.92 20.50
CA TYR A 55 -2.75 10.45 21.52
C TYR A 55 -4.10 11.19 21.45
N LYS A 56 -4.10 12.52 21.34
CA LYS A 56 -5.33 13.31 21.24
C LYS A 56 -6.10 13.01 19.95
N GLU A 57 -5.41 12.83 18.85
CA GLU A 57 -6.01 12.46 17.56
C GLU A 57 -6.65 11.07 17.63
N LEU A 58 -5.94 10.07 18.14
CA LEU A 58 -6.45 8.71 18.31
C LEU A 58 -7.61 8.66 19.32
N HIS A 59 -7.53 9.41 20.41
CA HIS A 59 -8.61 9.46 21.40
C HIS A 59 -9.88 10.11 20.82
N ARG A 60 -9.76 11.05 19.89
CA ARG A 60 -10.92 11.60 19.17
C ARG A 60 -11.52 10.54 18.24
N LEU A 61 -10.71 9.89 17.42
CA LEU A 61 -11.15 8.82 16.52
C LEU A 61 -11.80 7.65 17.27
N GLY A 62 -11.31 7.34 18.47
CA GLY A 62 -11.83 6.28 19.32
C GLY A 62 -13.25 6.51 19.84
N ARG A 63 -13.79 7.73 19.78
CA ARG A 63 -15.19 8.01 20.16
C ARG A 63 -16.19 7.49 19.12
N ASP A 64 -15.80 7.53 17.84
CA ASP A 64 -16.64 7.12 16.72
C ASP A 64 -16.39 5.65 16.32
N TYR A 65 -15.66 4.89 17.14
CA TYR A 65 -15.32 3.50 16.85
C TYR A 65 -16.59 2.64 16.72
N PRO A 66 -16.71 1.79 15.68
CA PRO A 66 -17.95 1.11 15.34
C PRO A 66 -18.42 0.10 16.40
N ASP A 67 -17.49 -0.49 17.15
CA ASP A 67 -17.78 -1.51 18.16
C ASP A 67 -17.65 -0.91 19.56
N ALA A 68 -18.79 -0.70 20.24
CA ALA A 68 -18.82 -0.09 21.57
C ALA A 68 -18.13 -0.96 22.63
N GLU A 69 -18.25 -2.28 22.53
CA GLU A 69 -17.67 -3.23 23.50
C GLU A 69 -16.13 -3.27 23.46
N TYR A 70 -15.53 -2.90 22.33
CA TYR A 70 -14.07 -2.93 22.16
C TYR A 70 -13.34 -1.96 23.10
N ASN A 71 -14.03 -0.89 23.56
CA ASN A 71 -13.50 0.09 24.49
C ASN A 71 -12.12 0.66 24.07
N PHE A 72 -12.02 1.14 22.82
CA PHE A 72 -10.76 1.58 22.20
C PHE A 72 -9.96 2.56 23.08
N ASN A 73 -10.63 3.59 23.64
CA ASN A 73 -9.97 4.63 24.44
C ASN A 73 -9.33 4.09 25.73
N MET A 74 -9.94 3.11 26.38
CA MET A 74 -9.37 2.44 27.55
C MET A 74 -8.08 1.70 27.19
N ARG A 75 -8.08 0.98 26.07
CA ARG A 75 -6.90 0.24 25.58
C ARG A 75 -5.79 1.17 25.14
N LEU A 76 -6.14 2.25 24.43
CA LEU A 76 -5.23 3.30 24.01
C LEU A 76 -4.53 3.92 25.23
N ARG A 77 -5.29 4.32 26.25
CA ARG A 77 -4.74 4.86 27.50
C ARG A 77 -3.76 3.89 28.15
N ARG A 78 -4.14 2.61 28.32
CA ARG A 78 -3.26 1.58 28.90
C ARG A 78 -1.96 1.40 28.09
N ALA A 79 -2.01 1.47 26.77
CA ALA A 79 -0.82 1.36 25.93
C ALA A 79 0.15 2.53 26.13
N PHE A 80 -0.35 3.77 26.15
CA PHE A 80 0.46 4.95 26.40
C PHE A 80 1.00 5.03 27.84
N GLU A 81 0.22 4.57 28.83
CA GLU A 81 0.67 4.49 30.22
C GLU A 81 1.85 3.52 30.38
N LYS A 82 1.80 2.34 29.74
CA LYS A 82 2.90 1.37 29.74
C LYS A 82 4.20 1.94 29.16
N ASN A 83 4.09 2.75 28.11
CA ASN A 83 5.23 3.33 27.40
C ASN A 83 5.66 4.72 27.94
N SER A 84 5.05 5.21 29.03
CA SER A 84 5.28 6.57 29.55
C SER A 84 6.68 6.81 30.10
N LYS A 85 7.36 5.77 30.59
CA LYS A 85 8.68 5.83 31.23
C LYS A 85 9.84 5.55 30.27
N ILE A 86 9.60 5.46 28.96
CA ILE A 86 10.65 5.23 27.99
C ILE A 86 11.47 6.52 27.83
N GLU A 87 12.78 6.42 28.11
CA GLU A 87 13.74 7.52 27.97
C GLU A 87 14.62 7.38 26.72
N ASP A 88 14.71 6.16 26.15
CA ASP A 88 15.45 5.90 24.93
C ASP A 88 14.73 6.52 23.71
N PRO A 89 15.35 7.48 22.99
CA PRO A 89 14.75 8.13 21.83
C PRO A 89 14.45 7.15 20.69
N ALA A 90 15.27 6.11 20.50
CA ALA A 90 15.06 5.13 19.43
C ALA A 90 13.82 4.27 19.68
N GLN A 91 13.62 3.83 20.92
CA GLN A 91 12.41 3.09 21.32
C GLN A 91 11.16 3.96 21.25
N LEU A 92 11.24 5.21 21.72
CA LEU A 92 10.10 6.14 21.67
C LEU A 92 9.64 6.40 20.23
N LYS A 93 10.58 6.56 19.30
CA LYS A 93 10.29 6.70 17.87
C LYS A 93 9.56 5.48 17.30
N LYS A 94 10.04 4.26 17.61
CA LYS A 94 9.36 3.01 17.18
C LYS A 94 7.92 2.93 17.70
N GLN A 95 7.68 3.29 18.96
CA GLN A 95 6.34 3.30 19.54
C GLN A 95 5.43 4.37 18.90
N LEU A 96 6.01 5.51 18.55
CA LEU A 96 5.30 6.56 17.80
C LEU A 96 4.91 6.12 16.40
N ASP A 97 5.83 5.47 15.68
CA ASP A 97 5.56 4.94 14.35
C ASP A 97 4.44 3.90 14.37
N LEU A 98 4.41 3.05 15.41
CA LEU A 98 3.31 2.12 15.66
C LEU A 98 1.98 2.85 15.91
N ALA A 99 1.98 3.92 16.72
CA ALA A 99 0.78 4.71 16.97
C ALA A 99 0.25 5.39 15.69
N ASP A 100 1.16 5.92 14.86
CA ASP A 100 0.82 6.50 13.56
C ASP A 100 0.27 5.44 12.57
N HIS A 101 0.81 4.23 12.61
CA HIS A 101 0.26 3.11 11.85
C HIS A 101 -1.16 2.76 12.31
N ILE A 102 -1.39 2.61 13.62
CA ILE A 102 -2.73 2.35 14.17
C ILE A 102 -3.73 3.44 13.75
N LYS A 103 -3.31 4.71 13.77
CA LYS A 103 -4.16 5.80 13.29
C LYS A 103 -4.59 5.60 11.83
N LYS A 104 -3.68 5.18 10.96
CA LYS A 104 -3.98 4.89 9.54
C LYS A 104 -4.95 3.74 9.40
N GLU A 105 -4.78 2.66 10.17
CA GLU A 105 -5.68 1.51 10.18
C GLU A 105 -7.10 1.89 10.60
N VAL A 106 -7.24 2.68 11.67
CA VAL A 106 -8.57 3.15 12.12
C VAL A 106 -9.23 4.03 11.06
N LEU A 107 -8.48 4.92 10.41
CA LEU A 107 -9.00 5.74 9.31
C LEU A 107 -9.41 4.90 8.10
N ALA A 108 -8.60 3.88 7.75
CA ALA A 108 -8.91 2.96 6.66
C ALA A 108 -10.19 2.17 6.95
N MET A 109 -10.37 1.70 8.19
CA MET A 109 -11.59 1.04 8.63
C MET A 109 -12.81 1.96 8.50
N PHE A 110 -12.71 3.24 8.86
CA PHE A 110 -13.79 4.21 8.64
C PHE A 110 -14.10 4.42 7.17
N ALA A 111 -13.08 4.53 6.31
CA ALA A 111 -13.26 4.64 4.87
C ALA A 111 -13.97 3.41 4.29
N LEU A 112 -13.59 2.21 4.72
CA LEU A 112 -14.24 0.96 4.33
C LEU A 112 -15.70 0.92 4.80
N ARG A 113 -15.99 1.30 6.04
CA ARG A 113 -17.37 1.36 6.54
C ARG A 113 -18.23 2.31 5.70
N LYS A 114 -17.71 3.50 5.40
CA LYS A 114 -18.38 4.50 4.55
C LYS A 114 -18.59 3.97 3.13
N TYR A 115 -17.56 3.38 2.54
CA TYR A 115 -17.65 2.77 1.21
C TYR A 115 -18.67 1.63 1.17
N ARG A 116 -18.69 0.75 2.17
CA ARG A 116 -19.65 -0.36 2.27
C ARG A 116 -21.08 0.17 2.35
N HIS A 117 -21.33 1.26 3.07
CA HIS A 117 -22.65 1.88 3.11
C HIS A 117 -23.03 2.49 1.76
N LEU A 118 -22.14 3.30 1.17
CA LEU A 118 -22.38 3.93 -0.13
C LEU A 118 -22.64 2.89 -1.23
N ARG A 119 -21.85 1.81 -1.26
CA ARG A 119 -22.03 0.73 -2.23
C ARG A 119 -23.41 0.07 -2.09
N ARG A 120 -23.87 -0.20 -0.87
CA ARG A 120 -25.22 -0.75 -0.66
C ARG A 120 -26.33 0.20 -1.08
N SER A 121 -26.13 1.51 -0.92
CA SER A 121 -27.15 2.52 -1.26
C SER A 121 -27.27 2.78 -2.77
N TYR A 122 -26.15 2.79 -3.50
CA TYR A 122 -26.13 3.17 -4.93
C TYR A 122 -26.01 1.97 -5.88
N HIS A 123 -25.53 0.83 -5.41
CA HIS A 123 -25.29 -0.37 -6.22
C HIS A 123 -25.97 -1.59 -5.57
N ALA A 124 -27.25 -1.46 -5.23
CA ALA A 124 -28.01 -2.55 -4.61
C ALA A 124 -28.18 -3.76 -5.55
N ASP A 125 -28.32 -3.50 -6.86
CA ASP A 125 -28.57 -4.52 -7.88
C ASP A 125 -27.29 -5.06 -8.54
N GLU A 126 -26.11 -4.48 -8.24
CA GLU A 126 -24.84 -4.96 -8.78
C GLU A 126 -24.41 -6.22 -8.00
N PRO A 127 -24.28 -7.39 -8.66
CA PRO A 127 -23.80 -8.58 -8.00
C PRO A 127 -22.41 -8.35 -7.41
N PRO A 128 -21.99 -9.10 -6.37
CA PRO A 128 -20.63 -9.05 -5.87
C PRO A 128 -19.66 -9.18 -7.04
N ARG A 129 -18.72 -8.23 -7.16
CA ARG A 129 -17.70 -8.31 -8.21
C ARG A 129 -16.93 -9.60 -7.98
N VAL A 130 -17.16 -10.55 -8.86
CA VAL A 130 -16.40 -11.79 -8.91
C VAL A 130 -14.99 -11.35 -9.28
N LEU A 131 -14.05 -11.52 -8.35
CA LEU A 131 -12.64 -11.43 -8.71
C LEU A 131 -12.39 -12.68 -9.55
N GLU A 132 -12.48 -12.55 -10.86
CA GLU A 132 -11.94 -13.59 -11.71
C GLU A 132 -10.44 -13.67 -11.40
N ASP A 133 -9.96 -14.88 -11.10
CA ASP A 133 -8.59 -15.16 -10.65
C ASP A 133 -7.57 -14.99 -11.79
N HIS A 134 -7.61 -13.86 -12.48
CA HIS A 134 -6.68 -13.50 -13.54
C HIS A 134 -5.23 -13.39 -13.04
N PHE A 135 -5.03 -13.27 -11.72
CA PHE A 135 -3.71 -13.22 -11.11
C PHE A 135 -2.97 -14.57 -11.15
N HIS A 136 -3.68 -15.71 -11.20
CA HIS A 136 -3.04 -17.04 -11.19
C HIS A 136 -2.77 -17.58 -12.61
N SER A 137 -3.28 -16.92 -13.66
CA SER A 137 -3.10 -17.36 -15.05
C SER A 137 -1.79 -16.89 -15.71
N VAL A 138 -1.13 -15.87 -15.15
CA VAL A 138 0.08 -15.28 -15.75
C VAL A 138 1.34 -16.14 -15.56
N GLU A 139 1.38 -16.99 -14.53
CA GLU A 139 2.55 -17.87 -14.30
C GLU A 139 2.60 -19.07 -15.27
N ASN A 140 1.48 -19.44 -15.87
CA ASN A 140 1.36 -20.62 -16.73
C ASN A 140 1.19 -20.29 -18.22
N GLY A 141 1.78 -19.20 -18.73
CA GLY A 141 1.95 -18.99 -20.18
C GLY A 141 0.72 -19.21 -21.08
N ALA A 142 -0.51 -19.08 -20.55
CA ALA A 142 -1.73 -19.31 -21.29
C ALA A 142 -2.11 -18.00 -22.01
N PRO A 143 -2.58 -18.06 -23.27
CA PRO A 143 -3.02 -16.86 -23.96
C PRO A 143 -4.15 -16.22 -23.16
N ALA A 144 -4.06 -14.89 -22.96
CA ALA A 144 -5.08 -14.12 -22.30
C ALA A 144 -6.47 -14.51 -22.85
N PRO A 145 -7.45 -14.86 -21.99
CA PRO A 145 -8.79 -15.13 -22.47
C PRO A 145 -9.28 -13.86 -23.17
N ALA A 146 -9.80 -14.02 -24.39
CA ALA A 146 -10.35 -12.93 -25.17
C ALA A 146 -11.31 -12.13 -24.28
N ALA A 147 -11.10 -10.82 -24.19
CA ALA A 147 -11.89 -9.91 -23.38
C ALA A 147 -13.39 -10.25 -23.55
N PRO A 148 -14.16 -10.41 -22.47
CA PRO A 148 -15.58 -10.73 -22.59
C PRO A 148 -16.23 -9.61 -23.42
N ALA A 149 -16.83 -10.01 -24.54
CA ALA A 149 -17.60 -9.13 -25.39
C ALA A 149 -18.54 -8.33 -24.50
N GLN A 150 -18.45 -7.00 -24.60
CA GLN A 150 -19.27 -6.05 -23.85
C GLN A 150 -20.72 -6.54 -23.86
N ALA A 151 -21.20 -6.99 -22.71
CA ALA A 151 -22.58 -7.37 -22.54
C ALA A 151 -23.41 -6.13 -22.85
N GLN A 152 -24.11 -6.18 -23.98
CA GLN A 152 -25.02 -5.15 -24.44
C GLN A 152 -25.98 -4.84 -23.30
N THR A 153 -25.87 -3.63 -22.75
CA THR A 153 -26.88 -3.08 -21.86
C THR A 153 -28.19 -3.03 -22.64
N PRO A 154 -29.28 -3.69 -22.22
CA PRO A 154 -30.55 -3.51 -22.90
C PRO A 154 -31.00 -2.04 -22.74
N PRO A 155 -31.55 -1.43 -23.80
CA PRO A 155 -31.99 -0.04 -23.73
C PRO A 155 -33.07 0.10 -22.67
N ASN A 156 -32.84 1.03 -21.74
CA ASN A 156 -33.78 1.50 -20.75
C ASN A 156 -35.09 1.91 -21.45
N ALA A 157 -36.13 1.10 -21.32
CA ALA A 157 -37.46 1.41 -21.82
C ALA A 157 -38.09 2.43 -20.86
N SER A 158 -38.06 3.70 -21.26
CA SER A 158 -38.89 4.74 -20.66
C SER A 158 -40.37 4.40 -20.86
N SER A 159 -41.14 4.47 -19.78
CA SER A 159 -42.58 4.76 -19.78
C SER A 159 -42.93 5.47 -18.49
#